data_AF-A0A914HJ29-F1
#
_entry.id   AF-A0A914HJ29-F1
#
_cell.length_a   1.000
_cell.length_b   1.000
_cell.length_c   1.000
_cell.angle_alpha   90.00
_cell.angle_beta   90.00
_cell.angle_gamma   90.00
#
_symmetry.space_group_name_H-M   'P 1'
#
loop_
_entity.id
_entity.type
_entity.pdbx_description
1 polymer ?
#
loop_
_entity_poly.entity_id
_entity_poly.type
_entity_poly.pdbx_seq_one_letter_code
_entity_poly.pdbx_strand_id
1 'polypeptide(L)' 'MENGVVAPFCNLLGASDGEITLKVLNGLKRALNNAQKREKVIELIEKCGGLRKIKQLKTKESKLVLKMIEKQQSSKLD' A
#
# COMPACT_ATOMS: atom_id res chain seq x y z
N MET A 1 17.59 -8.77 6.74
CA MET A 1 16.13 -8.83 6.95
C MET A 1 15.59 -7.41 7.02
N GLU A 2 15.33 -6.75 5.89
CA GLU A 2 14.62 -5.44 5.88
C GLU A 2 13.11 -5.69 5.72
N ASN A 3 12.53 -6.55 6.54
CA ASN A 3 11.08 -6.73 6.56
C ASN A 3 10.47 -5.56 7.34
N GLY A 4 10.53 -4.37 6.71
CA GLY A 4 9.90 -3.17 7.22
C GLY A 4 8.41 -3.38 7.48
N VAL A 5 7.81 -2.46 8.23
CA VAL A 5 6.41 -2.51 8.71
C VAL A 5 5.35 -2.69 7.60
N VAL A 6 5.73 -2.58 6.32
CA VAL A 6 4.84 -2.75 5.17
C VAL A 6 4.23 -4.16 5.09
N ALA A 7 5.04 -5.22 5.22
CA ALA A 7 4.55 -6.60 5.11
C ALA A 7 3.51 -6.96 6.20
N PRO A 8 3.75 -6.69 7.50
CA PRO A 8 2.73 -6.93 8.51
C PRO A 8 1.48 -6.08 8.31
N PHE A 9 1.61 -4.83 7.84
CA PHE A 9 0.44 -4.00 7.49
C PHE A 9 -0.38 -4.65 6.35
N CYS A 10 0.27 -5.10 5.28
CA CYS A 10 -0.41 -5.79 4.19
C CYS A 10 -1.05 -7.12 4.62
N ASN A 11 -0.55 -7.78 5.67
CA ASN A 11 -1.17 -8.97 6.23
C ASN A 11 -2.50 -8.66 6.94
N LEU A 12 -2.58 -7.53 7.63
CA LEU A 12 -3.80 -7.11 8.32
C LEU A 12 -4.97 -6.81 7.37
N LEU A 13 -4.71 -6.44 6.11
CA LEU A 13 -5.77 -6.17 5.11
C LEU A 13 -6.67 -7.38 4.81
N GLY A 14 -6.20 -8.61 5.06
CA GLY A 14 -6.96 -9.83 4.74
C GLY A 14 -7.70 -10.46 5.93
N ALA A 15 -7.42 -10.02 7.15
CA ALA A 15 -7.85 -10.70 8.38
C ALA A 15 -8.73 -9.84 9.30
N SER A 16 -9.06 -8.61 8.89
CA SER A 16 -9.55 -7.60 9.84
C SER A 16 -10.89 -6.98 9.45
N ASP A 17 -11.59 -6.49 10.48
CA ASP A 17 -12.82 -5.73 10.36
C ASP A 17 -12.62 -4.39 9.60
N GLY A 18 -13.72 -3.79 9.13
CA GLY A 18 -13.69 -2.63 8.24
C GLY A 18 -12.83 -1.47 8.78
N GLU A 19 -12.92 -1.17 10.07
CA GLU A 19 -12.17 -0.09 10.71
C GLU A 19 -10.65 -0.32 10.71
N ILE A 20 -10.20 -1.54 11.01
CA ILE A 20 -8.77 -1.89 11.02
C ILE A 20 -8.23 -1.80 9.60
N THR A 21 -8.99 -2.27 8.61
CA THR A 21 -8.64 -2.16 7.20
C THR A 21 -8.41 -0.70 6.80
N LEU A 22 -9.30 0.22 7.21
CA LEU A 22 -9.14 1.65 6.94
C LEU A 22 -7.93 2.26 7.65
N LYS A 23 -7.65 1.87 8.90
CA LYS A 23 -6.45 2.32 9.65
C LYS A 23 -5.16 1.88 8.96
N VAL A 24 -5.10 0.64 8.51
CA VAL A 24 -3.96 0.08 7.77
C VAL A 24 -3.76 0.80 6.43
N LEU A 25 -4.83 1.01 5.65
CA LEU A 25 -4.75 1.76 4.39
C LEU A 25 -4.26 3.19 4.60
N ASN A 26 -4.71 3.86 5.66
CA ASN A 26 -4.21 5.20 6.01
C ASN A 26 -2.74 5.19 6.44
N GLY A 27 -2.29 4.15 7.14
CA GLY A 27 -0.87 3.94 7.46
C GLY A 27 -0.02 3.78 6.20
N LEU A 28 -0.45 2.93 5.26
CA LEU A 28 0.22 2.74 3.97
C LEU A 28 0.27 4.04 3.15
N LYS A 29 -0.83 4.79 3.11
CA LYS A 29 -0.88 6.12 2.47
C LYS A 29 0.15 7.08 3.08
N ARG A 30 0.26 7.11 4.41
CA ARG A 30 1.24 7.93 5.12
C ARG A 30 2.67 7.49 4.83
N ALA A 31 2.93 6.19 4.80
CA ALA A 31 4.24 5.65 4.45
C ALA A 31 4.64 6.06 3.02
N LEU A 32 3.72 5.94 2.05
CA LEU A 32 3.94 6.40 0.68
C LEU A 32 4.18 7.91 0.60
N ASN A 33 3.45 8.72 1.37
CA ASN A 33 3.63 10.17 1.34
C ASN A 33 4.97 10.63 1.93
N ASN A 34 5.43 10.01 3.02
CA ASN A 34 6.60 10.44 3.80
C ASN A 34 7.89 9.69 3.45
N ALA A 35 7.83 8.61 2.66
CA ALA A 35 9.02 7.89 2.25
C ALA A 35 9.89 8.74 1.32
N GLN A 36 11.18 8.84 1.63
CA GLN A 36 12.18 9.45 0.75
C GLN A 36 12.24 8.76 -0.61
N LYS A 37 12.08 7.43 -0.64
CA LYS A 37 12.02 6.60 -1.84
C LYS A 37 10.69 5.87 -1.90
N ARG A 38 9.68 6.49 -2.51
CA ARG A 38 8.34 5.90 -2.67
C ARG A 38 8.37 4.56 -3.37
N GLU A 39 9.24 4.42 -4.37
CA GLU A 39 9.43 3.19 -5.15
C GLU A 39 9.80 2.00 -4.27
N LYS A 40 10.66 2.18 -3.26
CA LYS A 40 11.02 1.09 -2.32
C LYS A 40 9.81 0.62 -1.51
N VAL A 41 8.91 1.53 -1.13
CA VAL A 41 7.68 1.17 -0.40
C VAL A 41 6.70 0.44 -1.33
N ILE A 42 6.54 0.91 -2.57
CA ILE A 42 5.68 0.27 -3.58
C ILE A 42 6.17 -1.15 -3.87
N GLU A 43 7.47 -1.32 -4.11
CA GLU A 43 8.08 -2.63 -4.35
C GLU A 43 7.84 -3.59 -3.18
N LEU A 44 7.95 -3.11 -1.94
CA LEU A 44 7.66 -3.91 -0.75
C LEU A 44 6.17 -4.31 -0.66
N ILE A 45 5.24 -3.42 -1.02
CA ILE A 45 3.80 -3.70 -1.07
C ILE A 45 3.49 -4.76 -2.15
N GLU A 46 4.17 -4.71 -3.29
CA GLU A 46 3.99 -5.68 -4.38
C GLU A 46 4.59 -7.04 -4.02
N LYS A 47 5.84 -7.06 -3.52
CA LYS A 47 6.56 -8.29 -3.13
C LYS A 47 5.83 -9.08 -2.04
N CYS A 48 5.14 -8.41 -1.12
CA CYS A 48 4.35 -9.08 -0.07
C CYS A 48 2.91 -9.44 -0.50
N GLY A 49 2.54 -9.19 -1.76
CA GLY A 49 1.19 -9.43 -2.27
C GLY A 49 0.14 -8.42 -1.76
N GLY A 50 0.58 -7.37 -1.08
CA GLY A 50 -0.29 -6.30 -0.56
C GLY A 50 -1.08 -5.59 -1.66
N LEU A 51 -0.48 -5.39 -2.83
CA LEU A 51 -1.17 -4.75 -3.97
C LEU A 51 -2.45 -5.51 -4.36
N ARG A 52 -2.39 -6.84 -4.43
CA ARG A 52 -3.57 -7.67 -4.75
C ARG A 52 -4.67 -7.50 -3.71
N LYS A 53 -4.31 -7.48 -2.43
CA LYS A 53 -5.26 -7.27 -1.33
C LYS A 53 -5.90 -5.90 -1.40
N ILE A 54 -5.12 -4.84 -1.64
CA ILE A 54 -5.64 -3.47 -1.78
C ILE A 54 -6.60 -3.37 -2.97
N LYS A 55 -6.31 -4.03 -4.10
CA LYS A 55 -7.19 -4.05 -5.29
C LYS A 55 -8.55 -4.73 -5.02
N GLN A 56 -8.59 -5.72 -4.14
CA GLN A 56 -9.85 -6.39 -3.76
C GLN A 56 -10.73 -5.51 -2.87
N LEU A 57 -10.12 -4.58 -2.13
CA LEU A 57 -10.85 -3.63 -1.31
C LEU A 57 -11.51 -2.57 -2.20
N LYS A 58 -12.83 -2.41 -2.10
CA LYS A 58 -13.61 -1.43 -2.87
C LYS A 58 -13.86 -0.11 -2.12
N THR A 59 -13.02 0.21 -1.12
CA THR A 59 -13.17 1.42 -0.30
C THR A 59 -12.63 2.66 -1.00
N LYS A 60 -12.98 3.85 -0.50
CA LYS A 60 -12.42 5.11 -1.02
C LYS A 60 -10.92 5.18 -0.76
N GLU A 61 -10.47 4.70 0.40
CA GLU A 61 -9.08 4.71 0.84
C GLU A 61 -8.21 3.76 0.02
N SER A 62 -8.70 2.56 -0.32
CA SER A 62 -7.95 1.63 -1.18
C SER A 62 -7.73 2.22 -2.56
N LYS A 63 -8.77 2.84 -3.15
CA LYS A 63 -8.68 3.55 -4.44
C LYS A 63 -7.63 4.68 -4.40
N LEU A 64 -7.55 5.43 -3.30
CA LEU A 64 -6.53 6.47 -3.14
C LEU A 64 -5.11 5.90 -3.07
N VAL A 65 -4.92 4.81 -2.32
CA VAL A 65 -3.61 4.12 -2.24
C VAL A 65 -3.21 3.55 -3.61
N LEU A 66 -4.14 2.91 -4.33
CA LEU A 66 -3.89 2.40 -5.69
C LEU A 66 -3.49 3.51 -6.65
N LYS A 67 -4.22 4.64 -6.64
CA LYS A 67 -3.89 5.80 -7.47
C LYS A 67 -2.49 6.35 -7.17
N MET A 68 -2.03 6.29 -5.91
CA MET A 68 -0.66 6.69 -5.56
C MET A 68 0.39 5.73 -6.11
N ILE A 69 0.10 4.42 -6.10
CA ILE A 69 0.96 3.39 -6.67
C ILE A 69 1.04 3.52 -8.20
N GLU A 70 -0.11 3.66 -8.87
CA GLU A 70 -0.21 3.77 -10.34
C GLU A 70 0.43 5.05 -10.88
N LYS A 71 0.26 6.19 -10.19
CA LYS A 71 0.86 7.47 -10.58
C LYS A 71 2.39 7.42 -10.67
N GLN A 72 3.05 6.53 -9.94
CA GLN A 72 4.50 6.37 -10.01
C GLN A 72 4.95 5.54 -11.23
N GLN A 73 4.09 4.67 -11.77
CA GLN A 73 4.41 3.89 -12.97
C GLN A 73 4.38 4.75 -14.24
N SER A 74 3.52 5.77 -14.28
CA SER A 74 3.45 6.72 -15.40
C SER A 74 4.65 7.67 -15.49
N SER A 75 5.46 7.80 -14.44
CA SER A 75 6.68 8.65 -14.42
C SER A 75 7.96 7.89 -14.77
N LYS A 76 7.86 6.58 -15.11
CA LYS A 76 8.99 5.75 -15.56
C LYS A 76 9.00 5.53 -17.08
N LEU A 77 8.13 6.22 -17.82
CA LEU A 77 7.99 6.11 -19.28
C LEU A 77 8.52 7.33 -20.04
N ASP A 78 9.23 8.24 -19.36
CA ASP A 78 9.99 9.35 -19.96
C ASP A 78 11.49 9.09 -19.73
#